data_AF-A0A916ZWE7-F1
#
_entry.id   AF-A0A916ZWE7-F1
#
_cell.length_a   1.000
_cell.length_b   1.000
_cell.length_c   1.000
_cell.angle_alpha   90.00
_cell.angle_beta   90.00
_cell.angle_gamma   90.00
#
_symmetry.space_group_name_H-M   'P 1'
#
loop_
_entity.id
_entity.type
_entity.pdbx_description
1 polymer ?
#
loop_
_entity_poly.entity_id
_entity_poly.type
_entity_poly.pdbx_seq_one_letter_code
_entity_poly.pdbx_strand_id
1 'polypeptide(L)'
;MSPFAEWATIAILGYLREDGRPRVLLPLAVSKARIVDQRDEGACRALGFDRELSDQSWRPALAAGREPPSWSNSDRARAIGSDGIIDRSRHIPGGWHLTLFRWNEPGGPSVEIYGAPRPIELTEHGDKWGL
;
A
#
# COMPACT_ATOMS: atom_id res chain seq x y z
N MET A 1 2.76 -2.72 1.34
CA MET A 1 3.27 -4.01 0.80
C MET A 1 2.49 -4.36 -0.46
N SER A 2 3.05 -5.13 -1.38
CA SER A 2 2.35 -5.58 -2.60
C SER A 2 2.37 -7.10 -2.69
N PRO A 3 1.35 -7.75 -3.27
CA PRO A 3 1.32 -9.20 -3.44
C PRO A 3 2.35 -9.71 -4.45
N PHE A 4 2.78 -8.86 -5.39
CA PHE A 4 3.75 -9.19 -6.42
C PHE A 4 4.94 -8.25 -6.38
N ALA A 5 6.12 -8.81 -6.70
CA ALA A 5 7.38 -8.09 -6.73
C ALA A 5 7.34 -6.88 -7.67
N GLU A 6 6.82 -7.10 -8.88
CA GLU A 6 6.64 -6.07 -9.90
C GLU A 6 5.81 -4.87 -9.40
N TRP A 7 4.71 -5.15 -8.70
CA TRP A 7 3.83 -4.10 -8.17
C TRP A 7 4.47 -3.33 -7.02
N ALA A 8 5.31 -3.98 -6.21
CA ALA A 8 6.11 -3.28 -5.21
C ALA A 8 7.11 -2.33 -5.87
N THR A 9 7.75 -2.77 -6.96
CA THR A 9 8.68 -1.94 -7.74
C THR A 9 7.97 -0.73 -8.36
N ILE A 10 6.86 -0.92 -9.08
CA ILE A 10 6.10 0.17 -9.69
C ILE A 10 5.68 1.23 -8.65
N ALA A 11 5.21 0.79 -7.48
CA ALA A 11 4.72 1.68 -6.42
C ALA A 11 5.82 2.60 -5.84
N ILE A 12 7.08 2.17 -5.86
CA ILE A 12 8.21 2.95 -5.31
C ILE A 12 9.07 3.61 -6.39
N LEU A 13 8.86 3.28 -7.67
CA LEU A 13 9.75 3.63 -8.77
C LEU A 13 9.94 5.14 -8.92
N GLY A 14 8.86 5.92 -8.80
CA GLY A 14 8.93 7.37 -8.88
C GLY A 14 9.73 8.01 -7.76
N TYR A 15 9.82 7.37 -6.59
CA TYR A 15 10.69 7.80 -5.50
C TYR A 15 12.14 7.36 -5.69
N LEU A 16 12.34 6.19 -6.31
CA LEU A 16 13.66 5.67 -6.68
C LEU A 16 14.36 6.61 -7.65
N ARG A 17 13.62 7.06 -8.69
CA ARG A 17 14.11 8.03 -9.69
C ARG A 17 14.25 9.46 -9.14
N GLU A 18 13.43 9.85 -8.15
CA GLU A 18 13.44 11.21 -7.57
C GLU A 18 14.65 11.50 -6.68
N ASP A 19 15.11 10.54 -5.88
CA ASP A 19 16.23 10.74 -4.94
C ASP A 19 17.48 9.90 -5.25
N GLY A 20 17.42 8.97 -6.22
CA GLY A 20 18.53 8.13 -6.66
C GLY A 20 19.07 7.12 -5.63
N ARG A 21 18.41 6.91 -4.49
CA ARG A 21 18.94 6.02 -3.44
C ARG A 21 18.73 4.53 -3.78
N PRO A 22 19.63 3.60 -3.44
CA PRO A 22 19.35 2.17 -3.65
C PRO A 22 18.16 1.67 -2.81
N ARG A 23 17.32 0.80 -3.38
CA ARG A 23 16.22 0.11 -2.68
C ARG A 23 16.36 -1.41 -2.84
N VAL A 24 15.79 -2.15 -1.89
CA VAL A 24 15.71 -3.60 -1.94
C VAL A 24 14.27 -4.07 -1.87
N LEU A 25 13.99 -5.18 -2.54
CA LEU A 25 12.77 -5.93 -2.44
C LEU A 25 12.95 -7.04 -1.40
N LEU A 26 12.17 -6.97 -0.34
CA LEU A 26 12.14 -7.95 0.73
C LEU A 26 10.83 -8.74 0.67
N PRO A 27 10.85 -10.05 0.38
CA PRO A 27 9.64 -10.84 0.42
C PRO A 27 9.21 -11.08 1.87
N LEU A 28 7.91 -10.95 2.12
CA LEU A 28 7.31 -11.04 3.44
C LEU A 28 6.18 -12.07 3.42
N ALA A 29 6.08 -12.87 4.48
CA ALA A 29 4.91 -13.66 4.80
C ALA A 29 4.06 -12.91 5.82
N VAL A 30 2.80 -12.66 5.50
CA VAL A 30 1.84 -12.01 6.40
C VAL A 30 0.74 -13.00 6.75
N SER A 31 0.43 -13.16 8.04
CA SER A 31 -0.60 -14.07 8.50
C SER A 31 -1.45 -13.47 9.62
N LYS A 32 -2.65 -14.05 9.83
CA LYS A 32 -3.58 -13.71 10.93
C LYS A 32 -4.03 -12.23 10.95
N ALA A 33 -4.16 -11.62 9.78
CA ALA A 33 -4.59 -10.22 9.67
C ALA A 33 -6.10 -10.10 9.38
N ARG A 34 -6.80 -9.24 10.13
CA ARG A 34 -8.16 -8.79 9.83
C ARG A 34 -8.08 -7.53 8.99
N ILE A 35 -8.43 -7.63 7.72
CA ILE A 35 -8.21 -6.57 6.73
C ILE A 35 -9.52 -6.10 6.12
N VAL A 36 -9.71 -4.79 6.01
CA VAL A 36 -10.74 -4.21 5.14
C VAL A 36 -10.25 -4.30 3.70
N ASP A 37 -11.00 -4.96 2.83
CA ASP A 37 -10.67 -5.07 1.42
C ASP A 37 -11.44 -4.02 0.60
N GLN A 38 -10.78 -2.92 0.22
CA GLN A 38 -11.42 -1.88 -0.58
C GLN A 38 -11.67 -2.29 -2.03
N ARG A 39 -11.29 -3.51 -2.45
CA ARG A 39 -11.66 -4.13 -3.73
C ARG A 39 -13.03 -4.81 -3.68
N ASP A 40 -13.59 -5.05 -2.50
CA ASP A 40 -14.98 -5.49 -2.33
C ASP A 40 -15.93 -4.28 -2.24
N GLU A 41 -16.67 -4.03 -3.32
CA GLU A 41 -17.60 -2.90 -3.39
C GLU A 41 -18.80 -3.05 -2.45
N GLY A 42 -19.25 -4.29 -2.26
CA GLY A 42 -20.37 -4.61 -1.38
C GLY A 42 -20.00 -4.35 0.07
N ALA A 43 -18.83 -4.83 0.48
CA ALA A 43 -18.30 -4.58 1.83
C ALA A 43 -18.04 -3.08 2.07
N CYS A 44 -17.45 -2.37 1.11
CA CYS A 44 -17.26 -0.92 1.21
C CYS A 44 -18.58 -0.18 1.44
N ARG A 45 -19.61 -0.47 0.64
CA ARG A 45 -20.94 0.14 0.82
C ARG A 45 -21.55 -0.20 2.18
N ALA A 46 -21.52 -1.46 2.57
CA ALA A 46 -22.13 -1.93 3.82
C ALA A 46 -21.47 -1.30 5.06
N LEU A 47 -20.17 -1.02 5.00
CA LEU A 47 -19.40 -0.49 6.12
C LEU A 47 -19.14 1.04 6.01
N GLY A 48 -19.57 1.67 4.91
CA GLY A 48 -19.44 3.11 4.67
C GLY A 48 -18.02 3.57 4.35
N PHE A 49 -17.23 2.76 3.64
CA PHE A 49 -15.93 3.16 3.08
C PHE A 49 -16.11 3.73 1.68
N ASP A 50 -15.48 4.88 1.41
CA ASP A 50 -15.38 5.43 0.05
C ASP A 50 -14.10 4.93 -0.62
N ARG A 51 -14.21 3.86 -1.41
CA ARG A 51 -13.06 3.22 -2.06
C ARG A 51 -12.29 4.15 -3.01
N GLU A 52 -12.93 5.21 -3.52
CA GLU A 52 -12.33 6.17 -4.46
C GLU A 52 -11.26 7.05 -3.79
N LEU A 53 -11.24 7.12 -2.47
CA LEU A 53 -10.20 7.83 -1.73
C LEU A 53 -8.80 7.21 -1.90
N SER A 54 -8.70 5.89 -2.12
CA SER A 54 -7.43 5.22 -2.40
C SER A 54 -6.86 5.59 -3.77
N ASP A 55 -7.70 6.07 -4.69
CA ASP A 55 -7.29 6.42 -6.05
C ASP A 55 -6.69 7.85 -6.13
N GLN A 56 -6.78 8.61 -5.03
CA GLN A 56 -6.30 9.99 -4.96
C GLN A 56 -4.86 10.08 -4.46
N SER A 57 -4.09 11.00 -5.05
CA SER A 57 -2.70 11.24 -4.62
C SER A 57 -2.66 11.97 -3.28
N TRP A 58 -1.85 11.46 -2.34
CA TRP A 58 -1.61 12.11 -1.06
C TRP A 58 -0.71 13.35 -1.16
N ARG A 59 0.19 13.40 -2.16
CA ARG A 59 1.22 14.45 -2.28
C ARG A 59 0.61 15.86 -2.39
N PRO A 60 -0.37 16.13 -3.29
CA PRO A 60 -1.00 17.45 -3.37
C PRO A 60 -1.74 17.87 -2.09
N ALA A 61 -2.35 16.92 -1.37
CA ALA A 61 -3.03 17.22 -0.12
C ALA A 61 -2.03 17.69 0.94
N LEU A 62 -0.94 16.94 1.15
CA LEU A 62 0.10 17.34 2.10
C LEU A 62 0.78 18.65 1.71
N ALA A 63 1.07 18.86 0.42
CA ALA A 63 1.67 20.11 -0.06
C ALA A 63 0.77 21.33 0.21
N ALA A 64 -0.55 21.13 0.27
CA ALA A 64 -1.53 22.16 0.60
C ALA A 64 -1.88 22.21 2.10
N GLY A 65 -1.17 21.50 2.97
CA GLY A 65 -1.46 21.43 4.41
C GLY A 65 -2.80 20.74 4.74
N ARG A 66 -3.31 19.90 3.84
CA ARG A 66 -4.55 19.13 4.01
C ARG A 66 -4.25 17.67 4.32
N GLU A 67 -5.21 17.01 4.94
CA GLU A 67 -5.17 15.58 5.18
C GLU A 67 -5.26 14.78 3.85
N PRO A 68 -4.41 13.75 3.65
CA PRO A 68 -4.55 12.83 2.53
C PRO A 68 -5.91 12.12 2.52
N PRO A 69 -6.61 12.06 1.36
CA PRO A 69 -7.95 11.47 1.28
C PRO A 69 -8.04 10.02 1.82
N SER A 70 -7.04 9.18 1.54
CA SER A 70 -7.04 7.77 1.98
C SER A 70 -6.94 7.58 3.50
N TRP A 71 -6.57 8.62 4.27
CA TRP A 71 -6.48 8.52 5.72
C TRP A 71 -7.86 8.33 6.37
N SER A 72 -8.91 8.93 5.82
CA SER A 72 -10.27 8.75 6.32
C SER A 72 -10.70 7.28 6.38
N ASN A 73 -10.39 6.50 5.33
CA ASN A 73 -10.66 5.06 5.32
C ASN A 73 -9.73 4.30 6.27
N SER A 74 -8.48 4.74 6.42
CA SER A 74 -7.56 4.12 7.39
C SER A 74 -8.07 4.29 8.82
N ASP A 75 -8.55 5.49 9.18
CA ASP A 75 -9.10 5.77 10.50
C ASP A 75 -10.40 5.02 10.76
N ARG A 76 -11.28 4.94 9.76
CA ARG A 76 -12.48 4.12 9.85
C ARG A 76 -12.17 2.64 10.03
N ALA A 77 -11.16 2.12 9.32
CA ALA A 77 -10.71 0.73 9.46
C ALA A 77 -10.14 0.46 10.86
N ARG A 78 -9.37 1.40 11.43
CA ARG A 78 -8.92 1.33 12.83
C ARG A 78 -10.09 1.34 13.81
N ALA A 79 -11.08 2.20 13.59
CA ALA A 79 -12.24 2.34 14.47
C ALA A 79 -13.09 1.05 14.58
N ILE A 80 -13.11 0.20 13.55
CA ILE A 80 -13.80 -1.09 13.56
C ILE A 80 -12.89 -2.27 13.98
N GLY A 81 -11.68 -1.99 14.47
CA GLY A 81 -10.73 -3.00 14.94
C GLY A 81 -10.08 -3.81 13.81
N SER A 82 -9.94 -3.24 12.61
CA SER A 82 -9.16 -3.85 11.54
C SER A 82 -7.67 -3.63 11.77
N ASP A 83 -6.86 -4.60 11.37
CA ASP A 83 -5.40 -4.55 11.47
C ASP A 83 -4.74 -3.78 10.32
N GLY A 84 -5.51 -3.51 9.26
CA GLY A 84 -5.01 -2.91 8.05
C GLY A 84 -6.07 -2.83 6.96
N ILE A 85 -5.64 -2.41 5.79
CA ILE A 85 -6.48 -2.19 4.63
C ILE A 85 -5.79 -2.69 3.37
N ILE A 86 -6.55 -3.29 2.46
CA ILE A 86 -6.13 -3.47 1.07
C ILE A 86 -6.59 -2.24 0.29
N ASP A 87 -5.62 -1.44 -0.14
CA ASP A 87 -5.81 -0.29 -1.01
C ASP A 87 -5.73 -0.70 -2.47
N ARG A 88 -6.60 -0.13 -3.30
CA ARG A 88 -6.47 -0.20 -4.76
C ARG A 88 -5.23 0.58 -5.20
N SER A 89 -4.56 0.11 -6.25
CA SER A 89 -3.39 0.80 -6.79
C SER A 89 -3.80 1.90 -7.77
N ARG A 90 -3.26 3.10 -7.57
CA ARG A 90 -3.40 4.24 -8.49
C ARG A 90 -2.67 4.06 -9.82
N HIS A 91 -1.64 3.21 -9.84
CA HIS A 91 -0.70 3.11 -10.94
C HIS A 91 -0.80 1.77 -11.68
N ILE A 92 -1.53 0.80 -11.12
CA ILE A 92 -1.60 -0.57 -11.63
C ILE A 92 -3.08 -0.94 -11.76
N PRO A 93 -3.63 -1.03 -12.98
CA PRO A 93 -5.02 -1.46 -13.18
C PRO A 93 -5.29 -2.81 -12.52
N GLY A 94 -6.27 -2.86 -11.61
CA GLY A 94 -6.58 -4.05 -10.81
C GLY A 94 -5.53 -4.42 -9.74
N GLY A 95 -4.42 -3.68 -9.68
CA GLY A 95 -3.38 -3.83 -8.67
C GLY A 95 -3.83 -3.34 -7.30
N TRP A 96 -3.16 -3.83 -6.26
CA TRP A 96 -3.49 -3.47 -4.88
C TRP A 96 -2.28 -3.62 -3.96
N HIS A 97 -2.40 -2.96 -2.81
CA HIS A 97 -1.37 -2.95 -1.77
C HIS A 97 -1.99 -3.22 -0.40
N LEU A 98 -1.27 -3.94 0.45
CA LEU A 98 -1.60 -4.12 1.85
C LEU A 98 -0.90 -3.05 2.70
N THR A 99 -1.68 -2.33 3.49
CA THR A 99 -1.23 -1.41 4.53
C THR A 99 -1.65 -1.98 5.88
N LEU A 100 -0.68 -2.29 6.76
CA LEU A 100 -0.97 -2.70 8.14
C LEU A 100 -0.82 -1.50 9.07
N PHE A 101 -1.71 -1.37 10.04
CA PHE A 101 -1.64 -0.35 11.09
C PHE A 101 -0.84 -0.83 12.30
N ARG A 102 -0.78 -2.15 12.50
CA ARG A 102 -0.04 -2.85 13.55
C ARG A 102 0.41 -4.21 13.04
N TRP A 103 1.50 -4.73 13.57
CA TRP A 103 2.00 -6.09 13.27
C TRP A 103 3.00 -6.53 14.34
N ASN A 104 3.19 -7.84 14.49
CA ASN A 104 4.10 -8.46 15.45
C ASN A 104 3.85 -8.07 16.92
N GLU A 105 2.64 -7.59 17.21
CA GLU A 105 2.13 -7.34 18.54
C GLU A 105 1.23 -8.49 19.00
N PRO A 106 1.07 -8.72 20.32
CA PRO A 106 0.14 -9.73 20.83
C PRO A 106 -1.28 -9.58 20.25
N GLY A 107 -1.82 -10.68 19.71
CA GLY A 107 -3.14 -10.68 19.08
C GLY A 107 -3.24 -9.90 17.75
N GLY A 108 -2.12 -9.47 17.17
CA GLY A 108 -2.04 -8.83 15.86
C GLY A 108 -1.57 -9.76 14.75
N PRO A 109 -1.49 -9.23 13.51
CA PRO A 109 -0.89 -9.93 12.38
C PRO A 109 0.56 -10.32 12.66
N SER A 110 0.98 -11.49 12.16
CA SER A 110 2.42 -11.82 12.06
C SER A 110 2.96 -11.40 10.71
N VAL A 111 4.13 -10.77 10.71
CA VAL A 111 4.91 -10.42 9.53
C VAL A 111 6.32 -10.97 9.69
N GLU A 112 6.68 -11.89 8.80
CA GLU A 112 7.97 -12.58 8.80
C GLU A 112 8.69 -12.34 7.48
N ILE A 113 10.02 -12.26 7.54
CA ILE A 113 10.84 -12.22 6.32
C ILE A 113 10.78 -13.60 5.67
N TYR A 114 10.38 -13.64 4.40
CA TYR A 114 10.23 -14.86 3.63
C TYR A 114 11.21 -14.89 2.44
N GLY A 115 12.50 -15.04 2.74
CA GLY A 115 13.56 -15.13 1.75
C GLY A 115 14.55 -13.97 1.77
N ALA A 116 15.49 -13.98 0.82
CA ALA A 116 16.58 -13.01 0.78
C ALA A 116 16.13 -11.65 0.18
N PRO A 117 16.66 -10.53 0.69
CA PRO A 117 16.49 -9.23 0.05
C PRO A 117 17.14 -9.25 -1.34
N ARG A 118 16.50 -8.58 -2.30
CA ARG A 118 16.99 -8.45 -3.69
C ARG A 118 17.11 -6.97 -4.05
N PRO A 119 18.22 -6.50 -4.61
CA PRO A 119 18.30 -5.13 -5.13
C PRO A 119 17.21 -4.86 -6.17
N ILE A 120 16.69 -3.63 -6.19
CA ILE A 120 15.84 -3.15 -7.29
C ILE A 120 16.74 -2.42 -8.28
N GLU A 121 16.82 -2.93 -9.49
CA GLU A 121 17.56 -2.31 -10.59
C GLU A 121 16.64 -1.44 -11.45
N LEU A 122 17.09 -0.21 -11.72
CA LEU A 122 16.38 0.74 -12.57
C LEU A 122 16.77 0.54 -14.03
N THR A 123 15.80 0.57 -14.93
CA THR A 123 16.06 0.85 -16.34
C THR A 123 16.39 2.33 -16.51
N GLU A 124 17.35 2.65 -17.40
CA GLU A 124 17.91 4.01 -17.54
C GLU A 124 16.91 5.03 -18.11
N HIS A 125 15.86 4.59 -18.83
CA HIS A 125 14.98 5.46 -19.63
C HIS A 125 13.47 5.27 -19.42
N GLY A 126 13.04 4.68 -18.30
CA GLY A 126 11.60 4.51 -18.00
C GLY A 126 10.90 5.79 -17.53
N ASP A 127 9.59 5.87 -17.78
CA ASP A 127 8.72 6.91 -17.22
C ASP A 127 8.85 6.96 -15.69
N LYS A 128 8.50 8.11 -15.06
CA LYS A 128 8.65 8.28 -13.60
C LYS A 128 8.06 7.10 -12.80
N TRP A 129 6.94 6.53 -13.24
CA TRP A 129 6.29 5.38 -12.61
C TRP A 129 6.28 4.12 -13.49
N GLY A 130 6.91 4.17 -14.67
CA GLY A 130 6.98 3.04 -15.61
C GLY A 130 8.28 2.26 -15.42
N LEU A 131 8.18 0.93 -15.39
CA LEU A 131 9.32 0.00 -15.30
C LEU A 131 10.39 0.29 -16.36
#